data_AF-A0A378WNI1-F1
#
_entry.id   AF-A0A378WNI1-F1
#
_cell.length_a   1.000
_cell.length_b   1.000
_cell.length_c   1.000
_cell.angle_alpha   90.00
_cell.angle_beta   90.00
_cell.angle_gamma   90.00
#
_symmetry.space_group_name_H-M   'P 1'
#
loop_
_entity.id
_entity.type
_entity.pdbx_description
1 polymer ?
#
loop_
_entity_poly.entity_id
_entity_poly.type
_entity_poly.pdbx_seq_one_letter_code
_entity_poly.pdbx_strand_id
1 'polypeptide(L)'
;MGYDPGKFFATLAGLCEAVGGGLLFLGLVTPLAAAIVLGTMINAMHVTWPHGLEGYETALLFAVAAVALGFTGPGRFSVDHGRPWQRHGIVWGVGAVVLGVVAAVITLLVK
;
A
#
# COMPACT_ATOMS: atom_id res chain seq x y z
N MET A 1 -0.61 16.09 -12.48
CA MET A 1 -0.65 15.61 -11.08
C MET A 1 -1.77 16.26 -10.27
N GLY A 2 -2.06 17.57 -10.35
CA GLY A 2 -3.18 18.14 -9.57
C GLY A 2 -3.05 17.91 -8.06
N TYR A 3 -1.79 17.78 -7.60
CA TYR A 3 -1.32 17.69 -6.23
C TYR A 3 -0.54 18.98 -5.95
N ASP A 4 -0.95 19.79 -4.97
CA ASP A 4 -0.30 21.04 -4.58
C ASP A 4 -0.09 21.13 -3.06
N PRO A 5 1.16 21.32 -2.58
CA PRO A 5 2.39 21.49 -3.33
C PRO A 5 2.95 20.16 -3.87
N GLY A 6 3.15 20.07 -5.19
CA GLY A 6 3.52 18.82 -5.87
C GLY A 6 4.81 18.16 -5.39
N LYS A 7 5.81 18.96 -4.97
CA LYS A 7 7.09 18.44 -4.45
C LYS A 7 6.92 17.68 -3.12
N PHE A 8 5.99 18.13 -2.28
CA PHE A 8 5.69 17.47 -1.01
C PHE A 8 5.06 16.10 -1.27
N PHE A 9 3.99 16.06 -2.07
CA PHE A 9 3.29 14.81 -2.40
C PHE A 9 4.16 13.83 -3.19
N ALA A 10 5.01 14.30 -4.10
CA ALA A 10 5.96 13.43 -4.80
C ALA A 10 6.98 12.79 -3.85
N THR A 11 7.53 13.57 -2.91
CA THR A 11 8.45 13.06 -1.88
C THR A 11 7.74 12.04 -0.98
N LEU A 12 6.52 12.36 -0.55
CA LEU A 12 5.71 11.49 0.30
C LEU A 12 5.38 10.17 -0.41
N ALA A 13 4.95 10.23 -1.67
CA ALA A 13 4.68 9.04 -2.48
C ALA A 13 5.92 8.16 -2.60
N GLY A 14 7.08 8.73 -2.97
CA GLY A 14 8.34 7.98 -3.08
C GLY A 14 8.78 7.36 -1.76
N LEU A 15 8.60 8.05 -0.63
CA LEU A 15 8.86 7.49 0.69
C LEU A 15 7.93 6.31 1.01
N CYS A 16 6.63 6.46 0.75
CA CYS A 16 5.66 5.39 0.98
C CYS A 16 5.94 4.17 0.09
N GLU A 17 6.33 4.36 -1.17
CA GLU A 17 6.73 3.27 -2.06
C GLU A 17 7.98 2.54 -1.56
N ALA A 18 9.05 3.29 -1.23
CA ALA A 18 10.30 2.70 -0.76
C ALA A 18 10.13 1.97 0.58
N VAL A 19 9.43 2.60 1.53
CA VAL A 19 9.19 2.02 2.87
C VAL A 19 8.21 0.88 2.79
N GLY A 20 7.06 1.06 2.13
CA GLY A 20 6.03 0.02 2.01
C GLY A 20 6.54 -1.20 1.25
N GLY A 21 7.21 -0.99 0.12
CA GLY A 21 7.83 -2.06 -0.67
C GLY A 21 8.96 -2.75 0.09
N GLY A 22 9.83 -1.99 0.75
CA GLY A 22 10.91 -2.55 1.58
C GLY A 22 10.39 -3.39 2.75
N LEU A 23 9.35 -2.92 3.44
CA LEU A 23 8.71 -3.67 4.52
C LEU A 23 8.04 -4.94 4.01
N LEU A 24 7.36 -4.90 2.85
CA LEU A 24 6.77 -6.11 2.24
C LEU A 24 7.85 -7.10 1.81
N PHE A 25 8.95 -6.62 1.20
CA PHE A 25 10.07 -7.46 0.78
C PHE A 25 10.70 -8.20 1.97
N LEU A 26 10.93 -7.51 3.08
CA LEU A 26 11.42 -8.13 4.32
C LEU A 26 10.34 -8.94 5.05
N GLY A 27 9.06 -8.74 4.71
CA GLY A 27 7.93 -9.23 5.47
C GLY A 27 7.96 -8.75 6.92
N LEU A 28 8.16 -7.44 7.12
CA LEU A 28 8.18 -6.80 8.44
C LEU A 28 6.93 -5.97 8.63
N VAL A 29 6.19 -6.21 9.73
CA VAL A 29 4.87 -5.64 10.00
C VAL A 29 3.94 -5.76 8.77
N THR A 30 3.82 -6.98 8.26
CA THR A 30 3.27 -7.29 6.92
C THR A 30 1.91 -6.64 6.61
N PRO A 31 0.91 -6.63 7.51
CA PRO A 31 -0.36 -5.95 7.24
C PRO A 31 -0.22 -4.42 7.10
N LEU A 32 0.67 -3.79 7.86
CA LEU A 32 0.93 -2.35 7.76
C LEU A 32 1.64 -2.02 6.44
N ALA A 33 2.63 -2.83 6.06
CA ALA A 33 3.33 -2.69 4.79
C ALA A 33 2.36 -2.80 3.60
N ALA A 34 1.44 -3.77 3.65
CA ALA A 34 0.36 -3.92 2.68
C ALA A 34 -0.56 -2.68 2.63
N ALA A 35 -0.91 -2.10 3.78
CA ALA A 35 -1.72 -0.89 3.84
C ALA A 35 -1.04 0.31 3.17
N ILE A 36 0.27 0.49 3.40
CA ILE A 36 1.05 1.58 2.80
C ILE A 36 1.05 1.43 1.27
N VAL A 37 1.36 0.23 0.76
CA VAL A 37 1.41 -0.03 -0.69
C VAL A 37 0.03 0.09 -1.32
N LEU A 38 -1.03 -0.41 -0.68
CA LEU A 38 -2.39 -0.25 -1.17
C LEU A 38 -2.75 1.24 -1.29
N GLY A 39 -2.44 2.04 -0.26
CA GLY A 39 -2.73 3.46 -0.24
C GLY A 39 -2.01 4.23 -1.36
N THR A 40 -0.73 3.93 -1.61
CA THR A 40 0.03 4.56 -2.70
C THR A 40 -0.53 4.17 -4.07
N MET A 41 -0.85 2.89 -4.27
CA MET A 41 -1.39 2.41 -5.53
C MET A 41 -2.77 2.99 -5.84
N ILE A 42 -3.63 3.25 -4.84
CA ILE A 42 -4.91 3.95 -5.06
C ILE A 42 -4.68 5.37 -5.60
N ASN A 43 -3.74 6.11 -5.02
CA ASN A 43 -3.37 7.44 -5.52
C ASN A 43 -2.75 7.40 -6.92
N ALA A 44 -1.93 6.38 -7.20
CA ALA A 44 -1.36 6.16 -8.53
C ALA A 44 -2.44 5.87 -9.58
N MET A 45 -3.40 4.99 -9.26
CA MET A 45 -4.55 4.71 -10.13
C MET A 45 -5.37 5.96 -10.41
N HIS A 46 -5.59 6.84 -9.43
CA HIS A 46 -6.29 8.10 -9.63
C HIS A 46 -5.58 9.01 -10.64
N VAL A 47 -4.25 9.09 -10.58
CA VAL A 47 -3.46 9.91 -11.51
C VAL A 47 -3.46 9.34 -12.92
N THR A 48 -3.42 8.01 -13.06
CA THR A 48 -3.35 7.36 -14.38
C THR A 48 -4.71 7.00 -14.96
N TRP A 49 -5.80 7.15 -14.20
CA TRP A 49 -7.19 6.91 -14.59
C TRP A 49 -7.58 7.42 -15.98
N PRO A 50 -7.18 8.64 -16.42
CA PRO A 50 -7.58 9.16 -17.73
C PRO A 50 -7.07 8.33 -18.92
N HIS A 51 -6.03 7.51 -18.73
CA HIS A 51 -5.45 6.66 -19.76
C HIS A 51 -6.14 5.29 -19.86
N GLY A 52 -7.22 5.06 -19.09
CA GLY A 52 -7.92 3.78 -19.06
C GLY A 52 -7.07 2.65 -18.48
N LEU A 53 -7.43 1.41 -18.78
CA LEU A 53 -6.80 0.22 -18.19
C LEU A 53 -5.28 0.20 -18.38
N GLU A 54 -4.78 0.49 -19.57
CA GLU A 54 -3.33 0.50 -19.84
C GLU A 54 -2.54 1.47 -18.94
N GLY A 55 -3.20 2.52 -18.43
CA GLY A 55 -2.59 3.48 -17.52
C GLY A 55 -2.52 3.03 -16.06
N TYR A 56 -3.54 2.32 -15.58
CA TYR A 56 -3.65 1.98 -14.15
C TYR A 56 -3.56 0.48 -13.86
N GLU A 57 -3.43 -0.39 -14.87
CA GLU A 57 -3.34 -1.84 -14.74
C GLU A 57 -2.21 -2.26 -13.79
N THR A 58 -1.01 -1.71 -13.94
CA THR A 58 0.14 -2.04 -13.07
C THR A 58 -0.13 -1.66 -11.62
N ALA A 59 -0.74 -0.48 -11.39
CA ALA A 59 -1.09 -0.04 -10.04
C ALA A 59 -2.20 -0.91 -9.43
N LEU A 60 -3.19 -1.32 -10.24
CA LEU A 60 -4.24 -2.25 -9.82
C LEU A 60 -3.66 -3.62 -9.45
N LEU A 61 -2.74 -4.15 -10.26
CA LEU A 61 -2.07 -5.42 -9.99
C LEU A 61 -1.34 -5.38 -8.64
N PHE A 62 -0.55 -4.33 -8.39
CA PHE A 62 0.17 -4.17 -7.13
C PHE A 62 -0.77 -3.92 -5.95
N ALA A 63 -1.88 -3.20 -6.14
CA ALA A 63 -2.91 -3.04 -5.11
C ALA A 63 -3.52 -4.39 -4.72
N VAL A 64 -3.91 -5.22 -5.71
CA VAL A 64 -4.45 -6.57 -5.47
C VAL A 64 -3.42 -7.47 -4.78
N ALA A 65 -2.16 -7.42 -5.20
CA ALA A 65 -1.08 -8.15 -4.56
C ALA A 65 -0.89 -7.73 -3.09
N ALA A 66 -0.91 -6.42 -2.80
CA ALA A 66 -0.82 -5.90 -1.44
C ALA A 66 -1.99 -6.38 -0.57
N VAL A 67 -3.22 -6.34 -1.09
CA VAL A 67 -4.40 -6.87 -0.40
C VAL A 67 -4.22 -8.37 -0.11
N ALA A 68 -3.84 -9.16 -1.10
CA ALA A 68 -3.63 -10.59 -0.93
C ALA A 68 -2.56 -10.91 0.15
N LEU A 69 -1.45 -10.16 0.16
CA LEU A 69 -0.40 -10.28 1.18
C LEU A 69 -0.89 -9.85 2.57
N GLY A 70 -1.70 -8.79 2.66
CA GLY A 70 -2.31 -8.33 3.90
C GLY A 70 -3.21 -9.40 4.55
N PHE A 71 -3.95 -10.16 3.74
CA PHE A 71 -4.80 -11.27 4.22
C PHE A 71 -4.02 -12.56 4.50
N THR A 72 -3.07 -12.90 3.64
CA THR A 72 -2.27 -14.14 3.78
C THR A 72 -1.30 -14.05 4.97
N GLY A 73 -0.85 -12.84 5.28
CA GLY A 73 0.10 -12.57 6.36
C GLY A 73 1.55 -12.89 5.98
N PRO A 74 2.47 -12.81 6.97
CA PRO A 74 3.89 -13.04 6.75
C PRO A 74 4.21 -14.49 6.36
N GLY A 75 5.04 -14.66 5.34
CA GLY A 75 5.52 -15.97 4.89
C GLY A 75 6.58 -16.60 5.82
N ARG A 76 7.02 -17.82 5.49
CA ARG A 76 8.05 -18.54 6.28
C ARG A 76 9.42 -17.87 6.34
N PHE A 77 9.76 -17.05 5.34
CA PHE A 77 11.05 -16.34 5.24
C PHE A 77 10.95 -14.88 5.70
N SER A 78 9.79 -14.46 6.21
CA SER A 78 9.56 -13.10 6.64
C SER A 78 10.22 -12.83 7.99
N VAL A 79 10.67 -11.59 8.21
CA VAL A 79 11.24 -11.14 9.49
C VAL A 79 10.22 -11.20 10.64
N ASP A 80 8.92 -11.11 10.34
CA ASP A 80 7.84 -11.30 11.30
C ASP A 80 7.71 -12.76 11.78
N HIS A 81 8.28 -13.73 11.06
CA HIS A 81 8.06 -15.15 11.36
C HIS A 81 8.59 -15.53 12.75
N GLY A 82 7.71 -16.03 13.62
CA GLY A 82 8.04 -16.44 14.98
C GLY A 82 8.27 -15.27 15.95
N ARG A 83 7.88 -14.04 15.59
CA ARG A 83 8.01 -12.85 16.43
C ARG A 83 6.70 -12.48 17.12
N PRO A 84 6.73 -11.84 18.30
CA PRO A 84 5.52 -11.52 19.08
C PRO A 84 4.61 -10.49 18.39
N TRP A 85 5.13 -9.70 17.45
CA TRP A 85 4.34 -8.77 16.64
C TRP A 85 3.82 -9.37 15.34
N GLN A 86 4.00 -10.66 15.08
CA GLN A 86 3.46 -11.34 13.92
C GLN A 86 1.93 -11.22 13.92
N ARG A 87 1.39 -10.40 13.01
CA ARG A 87 -0.06 -10.22 12.83
C ARG A 87 -0.48 -10.89 11.54
N HIS A 88 -1.42 -11.83 11.61
CA HIS A 88 -1.94 -12.57 10.47
C HIS A 88 -3.44 -12.83 10.59
N GLY A 89 -4.08 -13.18 9.48
CA GLY A 89 -5.50 -13.53 9.43
C GLY A 89 -6.44 -12.37 9.06
N ILE A 90 -7.72 -12.69 8.98
CA ILE A 90 -8.74 -11.83 8.35
C ILE A 90 -8.89 -10.45 9.01
N VAL A 91 -8.80 -10.38 10.33
CA VAL A 91 -8.96 -9.11 11.07
C VAL A 91 -7.85 -8.11 10.71
N TRP A 92 -6.60 -8.58 10.62
CA TRP A 92 -5.47 -7.75 10.26
C TRP A 92 -5.46 -7.41 8.77
N GLY A 93 -5.88 -8.34 7.91
CA GLY A 93 -6.07 -8.07 6.48
C GLY A 93 -7.13 -7.01 6.23
N VAL A 94 -8.32 -7.12 6.85
CA VAL A 94 -9.37 -6.09 6.76
C VAL A 94 -8.86 -4.77 7.35
N GLY A 95 -8.20 -4.80 8.51
CA GLY A 95 -7.62 -3.60 9.11
C GLY A 95 -6.61 -2.90 8.19
N ALA A 96 -5.76 -3.66 7.51
CA ALA A 96 -4.80 -3.14 6.54
C ALA A 96 -5.49 -2.50 5.33
N VAL A 97 -6.52 -3.15 4.78
CA VAL A 97 -7.31 -2.61 3.66
C VAL A 97 -7.99 -1.31 4.07
N VAL A 98 -8.69 -1.31 5.20
CA VAL A 98 -9.37 -0.11 5.71
C VAL A 98 -8.37 1.02 5.92
N LEU A 99 -7.23 0.75 6.56
CA LEU A 99 -6.20 1.75 6.81
C LEU A 99 -5.63 2.33 5.50
N GLY A 100 -5.28 1.48 4.54
CA GLY A 100 -4.73 1.90 3.25
C GLY A 100 -5.73 2.73 2.43
N VAL A 101 -7.00 2.32 2.41
CA VAL A 101 -8.08 3.06 1.74
C VAL A 101 -8.33 4.40 2.42
N VAL A 102 -8.44 4.44 3.75
CA VAL A 102 -8.65 5.69 4.49
C VAL A 102 -7.49 6.67 4.26
N ALA A 103 -6.25 6.19 4.35
CA ALA A 103 -5.07 7.01 4.07
C ALA A 103 -5.10 7.56 2.64
N ALA A 104 -5.42 6.73 1.64
CA ALA A 104 -5.53 7.17 0.26
C ALA A 104 -6.62 8.22 0.06
N VAL A 105 -7.81 8.02 0.64
CA VAL A 105 -8.91 8.98 0.56
C VAL A 105 -8.51 10.31 1.19
N ILE A 106 -7.85 10.30 2.36
CA ILE A 106 -7.34 11.53 2.98
C ILE A 106 -6.37 12.26 2.03
N THR A 107 -5.42 11.54 1.42
CA THR A 107 -4.50 12.12 0.44
C THR A 107 -5.23 12.72 -0.76
N LEU A 108 -6.24 12.02 -1.31
CA LEU A 108 -7.03 12.50 -2.43
C LEU A 108 -7.91 13.72 -2.10
N LEU A 109 -8.27 13.92 -0.84
CA LEU A 109 -9.01 15.08 -0.37
C LEU A 109 -8.14 16.31 -0.14
N VAL A 110 -6.86 16.09 0.21
CA VAL A 110 -5.90 17.15 0.57
C VAL A 110 -4.95 17.51 -0.58
N LYS A 111 -4.97 16.72 -1.66
CA LYS A 111 -4.13 16.95 -2.84
C LYS A 111 -4.34 18.30 -3.51
#